data_AF-A0A6I0EIZ0-F1
#
_entry.id   AF-A0A6I0EIZ0-F1
#
_cell.length_a   1.000
_cell.length_b   1.000
_cell.length_c   1.000
_cell.angle_alpha   90.00
_cell.angle_beta   90.00
_cell.angle_gamma   90.00
#
_symmetry.space_group_name_H-M   'P 1'
#
loop_
_entity.id
_entity.type
_entity.pdbx_description
1 polymer ?
#
loop_
_entity_poly.entity_id
_entity_poly.type
_entity_poly.pdbx_seq_one_letter_code
_entity_poly.pdbx_strand_id
1 'polypeptide(L)'
;MIATSRLLLLGARGQAVDGDEAILGLMAGHLLDGRGVPFFFYGQRYGFSLVEASLVAAGYAMFGRDDAVLKWSMLPLWAAGWGFAVLT
;
A
#
# COMPACT_ATOMS: atom_id res chain seq x y z
N MET A 1 -2.17 -15.15 16.18
CA MET A 1 -3.06 -14.04 16.57
C MET A 1 -2.88 -12.79 15.69
N ILE A 2 -1.65 -12.30 15.47
CA ILE A 2 -1.38 -11.04 14.75
C ILE A 2 -1.80 -11.06 13.25
N ALA A 3 -1.51 -12.14 12.51
CA ALA A 3 -1.93 -12.24 11.10
C ALA A 3 -3.46 -12.27 10.94
N THR A 4 -4.14 -13.00 11.82
CA THR A 4 -5.61 -13.10 11.82
C THR A 4 -6.26 -11.76 12.12
N SER A 5 -5.76 -10.99 13.09
CA SER A 5 -6.29 -9.66 13.39
C SER A 5 -6.07 -8.68 12.24
N ARG A 6 -4.96 -8.78 11.50
CA ARG A 6 -4.69 -7.93 10.33
C ARG A 6 -5.71 -8.16 9.21
N LEU A 7 -6.00 -9.42 8.88
CA LEU A 7 -7.00 -9.76 7.86
C LEU A 7 -8.40 -9.28 8.26
N LEU A 8 -8.76 -9.42 9.55
CA LEU A 8 -10.06 -8.95 10.06
C LEU A 8 -10.19 -7.43 9.98
N LEU A 9 -9.11 -6.68 10.29
CA LEU A 9 -9.09 -5.23 10.17
C LEU A 9 -9.25 -4.76 8.72
N LEU A 10 -8.55 -5.40 7.77
CA LEU A 10 -8.64 -5.05 6.34
C LEU A 10 -10.01 -5.40 5.72
N GLY A 11 -10.68 -6.42 6.26
CA GLY A 11 -12.04 -6.80 5.85
C GLY A 11 -13.16 -6.00 6.53
N ALA A 12 -12.83 -5.14 7.51
CA ALA A 12 -13.81 -4.33 8.20
C ALA A 12 -14.37 -3.25 7.25
N ARG A 13 -15.70 -3.16 7.17
CA ARG A 13 -16.37 -2.15 6.34
C ARG A 13 -16.15 -0.74 6.90
N GLY A 14 -16.06 0.25 6.00
CA GLY A 14 -16.06 1.67 6.36
C GLY A 14 -14.71 2.22 6.83
N GLN A 15 -13.60 1.53 6.54
CA GLN A 15 -12.28 2.11 6.76
C GLN A 15 -11.97 3.13 5.68
N ALA A 16 -12.14 4.41 6.00
CA ALA A 16 -11.62 5.50 5.19
C ALA A 16 -10.10 5.39 5.10
N VAL A 17 -9.55 5.84 3.97
CA VAL A 17 -8.11 6.03 3.85
C VAL A 17 -7.64 7.13 4.81
N ASP A 18 -6.55 6.88 5.52
CA ASP A 18 -5.88 7.92 6.30
C ASP A 18 -5.04 8.85 5.41
N GLY A 19 -4.40 9.85 6.02
CA GLY A 19 -3.63 10.84 5.28
C GLY A 19 -2.45 10.25 4.50
N ASP A 20 -1.75 9.29 5.08
CA ASP A 20 -0.58 8.67 4.45
C ASP A 20 -1.02 7.70 3.35
N GLU A 21 -2.09 6.93 3.60
CA GLU A 21 -2.73 6.08 2.60
C GLU A 21 -3.22 6.89 1.40
N ALA A 22 -3.83 8.06 1.62
CA ALA A 22 -4.29 8.93 0.53
C ALA A 22 -3.13 9.43 -0.34
N ILE A 23 -2.00 9.83 0.27
CA ILE A 23 -0.80 10.25 -0.46
C ILE A 23 -0.19 9.08 -1.24
N LEU A 24 -0.10 7.90 -0.62
CA LEU A 24 0.40 6.69 -1.26
C LEU A 24 -0.50 6.28 -2.44
N GLY A 25 -1.82 6.35 -2.30
CA GLY A 25 -2.76 6.10 -3.39
C GLY A 25 -2.60 7.08 -4.55
N LEU A 26 -2.38 8.36 -4.25
CA LEU A 26 -2.08 9.37 -5.26
C LEU A 26 -0.74 9.09 -5.98
N MET A 27 0.30 8.71 -5.24
CA MET A 27 1.60 8.32 -5.80
C MET A 27 1.49 7.10 -6.71
N ALA A 28 0.74 6.09 -6.29
CA ALA A 28 0.48 4.88 -7.08
C ALA A 28 -0.33 5.20 -8.35
N GLY A 29 -1.32 6.10 -8.24
CA GLY A 29 -2.06 6.63 -9.38
C GLY A 29 -1.15 7.35 -10.37
N HIS A 30 -0.25 8.22 -9.90
CA HIS A 30 0.73 8.90 -10.75
C HIS A 30 1.69 7.93 -11.43
N LEU A 31 2.15 6.91 -10.71
CA LEU A 31 3.02 5.87 -11.27
C LEU A 31 2.30 5.11 -12.39
N LEU A 32 1.05 4.69 -12.15
CA LEU A 32 0.25 3.95 -13.11
C LEU A 32 -0.13 4.79 -14.35
N ASP A 33 -0.40 6.08 -14.16
CA ASP A 33 -0.72 7.03 -15.23
C ASP A 33 0.53 7.55 -15.98
N GLY A 34 1.73 7.10 -15.63
CA GLY A 34 2.99 7.56 -16.23
C GLY A 34 3.31 9.04 -15.93
N ARG A 35 2.74 9.60 -14.85
CA ARG A 35 2.91 11.02 -14.44
C ARG A 35 4.10 11.26 -13.52
N GLY A 36 4.81 10.21 -13.11
CA GLY A 36 6.04 10.33 -12.34
C GLY A 36 6.41 9.04 -11.62
N VAL A 37 7.66 8.97 -11.14
CA VAL A 37 8.19 7.82 -10.38
C VAL A 37 8.43 8.27 -8.93
N PRO A 38 7.68 7.74 -7.95
CA PRO A 38 7.74 8.19 -6.56
C PRO A 38 8.93 7.57 -5.80
N PHE A 39 10.15 8.04 -6.08
CA PHE A 39 11.35 7.58 -5.35
C PHE A 39 11.32 7.95 -3.85
N PHE A 40 10.67 9.07 -3.52
CA PHE A 40 10.41 9.51 -2.17
C PHE A 40 8.92 9.73 -1.95
N PHE A 41 8.48 9.60 -0.71
CA PHE A 41 7.12 9.90 -0.30
C PHE A 41 6.80 11.37 -0.58
N TYR A 42 5.64 11.65 -1.16
CA TYR A 42 5.34 13.03 -1.53
C TYR A 42 5.25 13.93 -0.30
N GLY A 43 5.98 15.05 -0.33
CA GLY A 43 6.08 15.99 0.78
C GLY A 43 7.12 15.63 1.85
N GLN A 44 7.81 14.51 1.73
CA GLN A 44 8.81 14.06 2.72
C GLN A 44 10.06 13.49 2.05
N ARG A 45 11.19 13.47 2.77
CA ARG A 45 12.41 12.75 2.33
C ARG A 45 12.41 11.32 2.89
N TYR A 46 11.29 10.63 2.76
CA TYR A 46 11.14 9.22 3.14
C TYR A 46 11.32 8.36 1.88
N GLY A 47 12.32 7.47 1.91
CA GLY A 47 12.64 6.57 0.80
C GLY A 47 11.75 5.33 0.78
N PHE A 48 12.10 4.31 -0.01
CA PHE A 48 11.36 3.04 -0.14
C PHE A 48 9.95 3.14 -0.76
N SER A 49 9.44 4.37 -0.92
CA SER A 49 8.15 4.70 -1.51
C SER A 49 7.91 4.17 -2.92
N LEU A 50 8.96 3.94 -3.71
CA LEU A 50 8.81 3.34 -5.02
C LEU A 50 8.26 1.91 -4.92
N VAL A 51 8.75 1.12 -3.96
CA VAL A 51 8.28 -0.25 -3.73
C VAL A 51 6.83 -0.23 -3.27
N GLU A 52 6.53 0.65 -2.31
CA GLU A 52 5.20 0.80 -1.75
C GLU A 52 4.18 1.23 -2.83
N ALA A 53 4.46 2.31 -3.54
CA ALA A 53 3.58 2.81 -4.59
C ALA A 53 3.45 1.82 -5.76
N SER A 54 4.49 1.04 -6.07
CA SER A 54 4.41 0.01 -7.11
C SER A 54 3.46 -1.13 -6.76
N LEU A 55 3.41 -1.55 -5.48
CA LEU A 55 2.46 -2.57 -5.03
C LEU A 55 1.01 -2.09 -5.15
N VAL A 56 0.73 -0.86 -4.73
CA VAL A 56 -0.60 -0.25 -4.89
C VAL A 56 -0.94 -0.04 -6.36
N ALA A 57 0.02 0.42 -7.18
CA ALA A 57 -0.19 0.61 -8.61
C ALA A 57 -0.53 -0.71 -9.31
N ALA A 58 0.13 -1.81 -8.93
CA ALA A 58 -0.19 -3.14 -9.42
C ALA A 58 -1.61 -3.56 -9.01
N GLY A 59 -2.00 -3.33 -7.75
CA GLY A 59 -3.37 -3.58 -7.30
C GLY A 59 -4.41 -2.76 -8.08
N TYR A 60 -4.17 -1.47 -8.25
CA TYR A 60 -5.03 -0.58 -9.05
C TYR A 60 -5.12 -1.01 -10.52
N ALA A 61 -4.03 -1.50 -11.11
CA ALA A 61 -4.04 -2.03 -12.47
C ALA A 61 -4.92 -3.28 -12.61
N MET A 62 -4.98 -4.12 -11.57
CA MET A 62 -5.71 -5.40 -11.60
C MET A 62 -7.18 -5.27 -11.19
N PHE A 63 -7.47 -4.42 -10.21
CA PHE A 63 -8.78 -4.39 -9.53
C PHE A 63 -9.48 -3.03 -9.57
N GLY A 64 -8.86 -2.02 -10.17
CA GLY A 64 -9.36 -0.65 -10.20
C GLY A 64 -8.95 0.18 -8.97
N ARG A 65 -9.24 1.49 -9.02
CA ARG A 65 -8.91 2.45 -7.97
C ARG A 65 -10.00 2.46 -6.90
N ASP A 66 -9.73 1.79 -5.80
CA ASP A 66 -10.62 1.70 -4.64
C ASP A 66 -9.81 1.69 -3.34
N ASP A 67 -10.39 2.21 -2.25
CA ASP A 67 -9.75 2.30 -0.93
C ASP A 67 -9.39 0.92 -0.38
N ALA A 68 -10.24 -0.09 -0.60
CA ALA A 68 -9.94 -1.45 -0.19
C ALA A 68 -8.76 -2.00 -1.00
N VAL A 69 -8.73 -1.78 -2.31
CA VAL A 69 -7.63 -2.24 -3.16
C VAL A 69 -6.30 -1.66 -2.69
N LEU A 70 -6.24 -0.38 -2.30
CA LEU A 70 -5.04 0.22 -1.72
C LEU A 70 -4.56 -0.54 -0.48
N LYS A 71 -5.47 -0.76 0.47
CA LYS A 71 -5.16 -1.41 1.75
C LYS A 71 -4.73 -2.86 1.56
N TRP A 72 -5.42 -3.60 0.69
CA TRP A 72 -5.09 -4.99 0.37
C TRP A 72 -3.78 -5.13 -0.38
N SER A 73 -3.42 -4.16 -1.24
CA SER A 73 -2.17 -4.15 -1.99
C SER A 73 -0.93 -4.06 -1.10
N MET A 74 -1.07 -3.56 0.13
CA MET A 74 0.02 -3.50 1.12
C MET A 74 0.20 -4.78 1.92
N LEU A 75 -0.75 -5.71 1.86
CA LEU A 75 -0.69 -6.96 2.62
C LEU A 75 0.55 -7.82 2.29
N PRO A 76 1.02 -7.94 1.03
CA PRO A 76 2.23 -8.69 0.70
C PRO A 76 3.48 -8.13 1.38
N LEU A 77 3.63 -6.80 1.41
CA LEU A 77 4.77 -6.16 2.06
C LEU A 77 4.75 -6.38 3.57
N TRP A 78 3.57 -6.27 4.19
CA TRP A 78 3.38 -6.59 5.60
C TRP A 78 3.72 -8.07 5.90
N ALA A 79 3.26 -8.99 5.06
CA ALA A 79 3.50 -10.42 5.21
C ALA A 79 4.99 -10.77 5.05
N ALA A 80 5.68 -10.11 4.11
CA ALA A 80 7.12 -10.26 3.91
C ALA A 80 7.92 -9.78 5.14
N GLY A 81 7.56 -8.60 5.69
CA GLY A 81 8.20 -8.09 6.91
C GLY A 81 7.97 -8.97 8.12
N TRP A 82 6.75 -9.49 8.29
CA TRP A 82 6.44 -10.45 9.35
C TRP A 82 7.20 -11.77 9.19
N GLY A 83 7.24 -12.31 7.97
CA GLY A 83 7.99 -13.53 7.64
C GLY A 83 9.48 -13.38 7.95
N PHE A 84 10.08 -12.25 7.57
CA PHE A 84 11.47 -11.94 7.92
C PHE A 84 11.67 -11.97 9.44
N ALA A 85 10.84 -11.25 10.19
CA ALA A 85 10.98 -11.13 11.65
C ALA A 85 10.82 -12.46 12.43
N VAL A 86 10.10 -13.44 11.87
CA VAL A 86 9.87 -14.74 12.53
C VAL A 86 10.90 -15.79 12.11
N LEU A 87 11.48 -15.67 10.93
CA LEU A 87 12.38 -16.68 10.34
C LEU A 87 13.87 -16.39 10.52
N THR A 88 14.23 -15.20 11.00
CA THR A 88 15.61 -14.79 11.33
C THR A 88 15.76 -14.55 12.82
#